data_AF-A0A931WPV6-F1
#
_entry.id   AF-A0A931WPV6-F1
#
_cell.length_a   1.000
_cell.length_b   1.000
_cell.length_c   1.000
_cell.angle_alpha   90.00
_cell.angle_beta   90.00
_cell.angle_gamma   90.00
#
_symmetry.space_group_name_H-M   'P 1'
#
loop_
_entity.id
_entity.type
_entity.pdbx_description
1 polymer ?
#
loop_
_entity_poly.entity_id
_entity_poly.type
_entity_poly.pdbx_seq_one_letter_code
_entity_poly.pdbx_strand_id
1 'polypeptide(L)'
;MSLWTRRLAAACLAGLALCSLAGCGTWPRRWGRSPCCIETKPAVHRTPIAWHLFDVTVEEPVERLFEVGRNSRRWFGLPVRALNLRRGEVADSAFFTNRDPAGLTADEVRRGPSRPDDVGQPPFTVTKAKTEGKTPGFFVTDGRGARYLFKLDPPEAPELLSGAEVVTSKLLHALGYHVPSYEAAFVRPEELRVTAGLTVKGPLGRRHPFREEELRALLEPRLRDGTLRVSASRIVEGEILGPASFKRFRDCAEVRALKVAYAWVNNIDTKDHNTLLVWSGSETVGYLIDFGTSLGADAGVAGGLAGPKHPCAGWTYRVDFKEAWLELVTLGFHRPPCDRPAPAVSPAVGFFTSRVDPERWKPYAPNWAFAEMNDDDARWMARRMSRLTRAHLEAAVAAGRYSDPADAAYLVDTLERRRQAITQEYVEDDVR
;
A
#
# COMPACT_ATOMS: atom_id res chain seq x y z
N MET A 1 -38.22 -34.77 -54.61
CA MET A 1 -38.30 -35.54 -53.35
C MET A 1 -36.91 -35.52 -52.72
N SER A 2 -36.65 -35.09 -51.50
CA SER A 2 -37.52 -34.70 -50.39
C SER A 2 -36.74 -33.66 -49.58
N LEU A 3 -37.47 -32.66 -49.08
CA LEU A 3 -37.05 -31.45 -48.34
C LEU A 3 -36.37 -31.71 -46.97
N TRP A 4 -35.66 -32.83 -46.82
CA TRP A 4 -35.21 -33.35 -45.52
C TRP A 4 -33.71 -33.28 -45.23
N THR A 5 -32.86 -32.89 -46.19
CA THR A 5 -31.41 -32.77 -45.96
C THR A 5 -30.88 -31.33 -45.92
N ARG A 6 -31.75 -30.32 -45.96
CA ARG A 6 -31.40 -28.90 -45.78
C ARG A 6 -31.87 -28.27 -44.46
N ARG A 7 -32.42 -29.05 -43.52
CA ARG A 7 -32.90 -28.55 -42.21
C ARG A 7 -32.05 -28.93 -41.00
N LEU A 8 -30.94 -29.65 -41.17
CA LEU A 8 -30.02 -29.99 -40.06
C LEU A 8 -28.76 -29.12 -40.00
N ALA A 9 -28.47 -28.30 -41.02
CA ALA A 9 -27.37 -27.32 -40.98
C ALA A 9 -27.80 -25.93 -40.45
N ALA A 10 -29.10 -25.68 -40.27
CA ALA A 10 -29.65 -24.41 -39.77
C ALA A 10 -30.07 -24.47 -38.28
N ALA A 11 -30.00 -25.63 -37.64
CA ALA A 11 -30.32 -25.81 -36.22
C ALA A 11 -29.08 -25.85 -35.29
N CYS A 12 -27.85 -25.92 -35.83
CA CYS A 12 -26.61 -25.83 -35.05
C CYS A 12 -26.00 -24.42 -35.00
N LEU A 13 -26.57 -23.45 -35.71
CA LEU A 13 -26.13 -22.04 -35.69
C LEU A 13 -27.08 -21.09 -34.94
N ALA A 14 -28.21 -21.59 -34.44
CA ALA A 14 -29.11 -20.84 -33.55
C ALA A 14 -28.94 -21.21 -32.06
N GLY A 15 -28.13 -22.23 -31.74
CA GLY A 15 -27.81 -22.65 -30.36
C GLY A 15 -26.48 -22.13 -29.81
N LEU A 16 -25.70 -21.40 -30.63
CA LEU A 16 -24.38 -20.83 -30.27
C LEU A 16 -24.37 -19.29 -30.26
N ALA A 17 -25.53 -18.65 -30.44
CA ALA A 17 -25.71 -17.20 -30.39
C ALA A 17 -26.61 -16.73 -29.23
N LEU A 18 -26.90 -17.60 -28.25
CA LEU A 18 -27.79 -17.31 -27.11
C LEU A 18 -27.22 -17.68 -25.73
N CYS A 19 -25.90 -17.89 -25.64
CA CYS A 19 -25.17 -17.91 -24.36
C CYS A 19 -24.16 -16.75 -24.23
N SER A 20 -24.26 -15.74 -25.08
CA SER A 20 -23.47 -14.49 -25.03
C SER A 20 -24.16 -13.36 -24.25
N LEU A 21 -25.26 -13.64 -23.53
CA LEU A 21 -25.99 -12.65 -22.72
C LEU A 21 -26.28 -13.12 -21.28
N ALA A 22 -25.63 -14.20 -20.82
CA ALA A 22 -25.59 -14.54 -19.40
C ALA A 22 -24.55 -13.66 -18.69
N GLY A 23 -24.98 -12.44 -18.36
CA GLY A 23 -24.47 -11.64 -17.25
C GLY A 23 -22.95 -11.48 -17.16
N CYS A 24 -22.41 -10.53 -17.93
CA CYS A 24 -21.30 -9.72 -17.44
C CYS A 24 -21.75 -9.06 -16.12
N GLY A 25 -21.59 -9.77 -15.00
CA GLY A 25 -21.72 -9.23 -13.65
C GLY A 25 -20.54 -8.31 -13.36
N THR A 26 -20.44 -7.24 -14.12
CA THR A 26 -19.55 -6.10 -13.84
C THR A 26 -19.86 -5.59 -12.44
N TRP A 27 -18.81 -5.08 -11.77
CA TRP A 27 -18.94 -4.09 -10.69
C TRP A 27 -20.21 -3.25 -10.85
N PRO A 28 -20.99 -2.97 -9.79
CA PRO A 28 -22.25 -2.27 -9.93
C PRO A 28 -22.07 -1.04 -10.82
N ARG A 29 -22.65 -1.09 -12.04
CA ARG A 29 -22.51 -0.04 -13.06
C ARG A 29 -23.14 1.28 -12.63
N ARG A 30 -23.92 1.25 -11.56
CA ARG A 30 -24.48 2.42 -10.90
C ARG A 30 -23.67 2.68 -9.66
N TRP A 31 -23.09 3.88 -9.59
CA TRP A 31 -22.73 4.51 -8.34
C TRP A 31 -23.90 4.28 -7.37
N GLY A 32 -23.64 3.62 -6.23
CA GLY A 32 -24.60 3.64 -5.13
C GLY A 32 -24.88 5.09 -4.73
N ARG A 33 -25.83 5.31 -3.82
CA ARG A 33 -26.11 6.67 -3.31
C ARG A 33 -24.84 7.34 -2.72
N SER A 34 -23.87 6.54 -2.30
CA SER A 34 -22.56 6.96 -1.79
C SER A 34 -21.42 6.29 -2.60
N PRO A 35 -20.85 6.96 -3.62
CA PRO A 35 -19.92 6.35 -4.60
C PRO A 35 -18.58 5.88 -4.01
N CYS A 36 -18.20 6.43 -2.85
CA CYS A 36 -16.99 6.12 -2.09
C CYS A 36 -17.22 5.08 -0.98
N CYS A 37 -18.47 4.63 -0.81
CA CYS A 37 -18.84 3.52 0.08
C CYS A 37 -19.19 2.28 -0.76
N ILE A 38 -19.15 1.11 -0.12
CA ILE A 38 -19.49 -0.16 -0.77
C ILE A 38 -20.42 -0.95 0.16
N GLU A 39 -21.71 -0.73 0.04
CA GLU A 39 -22.76 -1.38 0.84
C GLU A 39 -23.14 -2.77 0.31
N THR A 40 -22.37 -3.32 -0.62
CA THR A 40 -22.60 -4.63 -1.24
C THR A 40 -21.31 -5.43 -1.25
N LYS A 41 -21.41 -6.73 -1.54
CA LYS A 41 -20.26 -7.60 -1.75
C LYS A 41 -19.86 -7.56 -3.24
N PRO A 42 -18.80 -6.83 -3.64
CA PRO A 42 -18.39 -6.74 -5.04
C PRO A 42 -17.69 -8.03 -5.50
N ALA A 43 -17.80 -8.33 -6.79
CA ALA A 43 -16.90 -9.25 -7.44
C ALA A 43 -15.56 -8.55 -7.71
N VAL A 44 -14.46 -9.11 -7.21
CA VAL A 44 -13.11 -8.56 -7.39
C VAL A 44 -12.31 -9.44 -8.34
N HIS A 45 -11.83 -8.87 -9.44
CA HIS A 45 -10.94 -9.55 -10.36
C HIS A 45 -9.48 -9.31 -9.96
N ARG A 46 -8.71 -10.39 -9.82
CA ARG A 46 -7.29 -10.30 -9.51
C ARG A 46 -6.48 -10.25 -10.79
N THR A 47 -5.97 -9.07 -11.12
CA THR A 47 -4.99 -8.91 -12.20
C THR A 47 -3.61 -9.36 -11.70
N PRO A 48 -2.83 -10.11 -12.49
CA PRO A 48 -1.43 -10.39 -12.14
C PRO A 48 -0.63 -9.11 -11.97
N ILE A 49 0.29 -9.06 -10.99
CA ILE A 49 1.06 -7.84 -10.67
C ILE A 49 1.81 -7.30 -11.89
N ALA A 50 2.45 -8.17 -12.67
CA ALA A 50 3.19 -7.77 -13.87
C ALA A 50 2.30 -7.07 -14.90
N TRP A 51 1.10 -7.61 -15.14
CA TRP A 51 0.12 -7.01 -16.05
C TRP A 51 -0.39 -5.67 -15.53
N HIS A 52 -0.72 -5.58 -14.24
CA HIS A 52 -1.14 -4.31 -13.65
C HIS A 52 -0.05 -3.25 -13.74
N LEU A 53 1.22 -3.60 -13.47
CA LEU A 53 2.34 -2.66 -13.60
C LEU A 53 2.55 -2.22 -15.04
N PHE A 54 2.37 -3.11 -16.03
CA PHE A 54 2.42 -2.74 -17.44
C PHE A 54 1.29 -1.77 -17.80
N ASP A 55 0.06 -2.10 -17.42
CA ASP A 55 -1.15 -1.32 -17.67
C ASP A 55 -1.00 0.13 -17.16
N VAL A 56 -0.71 0.32 -15.87
CA VAL A 56 -0.59 1.66 -15.25
C VAL A 56 0.62 2.45 -15.73
N THR A 57 1.65 1.79 -16.26
CA THR A 57 2.91 2.44 -16.66
C THR A 57 2.95 2.76 -18.15
N VAL A 58 2.30 1.95 -18.98
CA VAL A 58 2.41 2.02 -20.45
C VAL A 58 1.05 2.33 -21.08
N GLU A 59 0.07 1.45 -20.92
CA GLU A 59 -1.22 1.55 -21.62
C GLU A 59 -2.02 2.78 -21.15
N GLU A 60 -2.23 2.89 -19.85
CA GLU A 60 -3.08 3.91 -19.25
C GLU A 60 -2.55 5.35 -19.39
N PRO A 61 -1.23 5.63 -19.23
CA PRO A 61 -0.69 6.94 -19.55
C PRO A 61 -0.88 7.33 -21.01
N VAL A 62 -0.82 6.38 -21.95
CA VAL A 62 -1.07 6.63 -23.38
C VAL A 62 -2.54 6.94 -23.61
N GLU A 63 -3.47 6.16 -23.05
CA GLU A 63 -4.91 6.44 -23.13
C GLU A 63 -5.26 7.86 -22.66
N ARG A 64 -4.64 8.28 -21.55
CA ARG A 64 -4.86 9.60 -20.95
C ARG A 64 -4.42 10.76 -21.83
N LEU A 65 -3.46 10.59 -22.74
CA LEU A 65 -3.13 11.63 -23.72
C LEU A 65 -4.32 11.97 -24.62
N PHE A 66 -5.19 10.98 -24.86
CA PHE A 66 -6.37 11.11 -25.72
C PHE A 66 -7.67 11.43 -24.96
N GLU A 67 -7.63 11.56 -23.62
CA GLU A 67 -8.78 12.00 -22.82
C GLU A 67 -9.01 13.52 -22.93
N VAL A 68 -9.47 13.97 -24.11
CA VAL A 68 -9.62 15.40 -24.47
C VAL A 68 -10.41 16.18 -23.41
N GLY A 69 -11.51 15.63 -22.89
CA GLY A 69 -12.34 16.29 -21.88
C GLY A 69 -11.65 16.48 -20.52
N ARG A 70 -10.79 15.53 -20.12
CA ARG A 70 -10.00 15.64 -18.90
C ARG A 70 -8.87 16.64 -19.09
N ASN A 71 -8.16 16.53 -20.21
CA ASN A 71 -7.00 17.37 -20.51
C ASN A 71 -7.42 18.83 -20.73
N SER A 72 -8.56 19.09 -21.38
CA SER A 72 -9.11 20.44 -21.51
C SER A 72 -9.46 21.05 -20.16
N ARG A 73 -10.17 20.32 -19.29
CA ARG A 73 -10.49 20.77 -17.92
C ARG A 73 -9.25 21.15 -17.13
N ARG A 74 -8.21 20.31 -17.18
CA ARG A 74 -6.93 20.60 -16.52
C ARG A 74 -6.26 21.85 -17.10
N TRP A 75 -6.25 21.97 -18.42
CA TRP A 75 -5.64 23.11 -19.09
C TRP A 75 -6.34 24.44 -18.75
N PHE A 76 -7.65 24.42 -18.57
CA PHE A 76 -8.44 25.58 -18.14
C PHE A 76 -8.53 25.75 -16.62
N GLY A 77 -7.81 24.97 -15.81
CA GLY A 77 -7.85 25.10 -14.35
C GLY A 77 -9.18 24.72 -13.71
N LEU A 78 -9.95 23.83 -14.35
CA LEU A 78 -11.28 23.37 -13.89
C LEU A 78 -11.24 21.87 -13.52
N PRO A 79 -10.43 21.45 -12.53
CA PRO A 79 -10.34 20.03 -12.16
C PRO A 79 -11.69 19.51 -11.65
N VAL A 80 -11.92 18.20 -11.85
CA VAL A 80 -13.11 17.54 -11.31
C VAL A 80 -12.98 17.45 -9.80
N ARG A 81 -13.92 18.07 -9.07
CA ARG A 81 -14.01 17.94 -7.61
C ARG A 81 -14.32 16.50 -7.21
N ALA A 82 -13.75 16.05 -6.10
CA ALA A 82 -14.10 14.77 -5.51
C ALA A 82 -15.58 14.74 -5.10
N LEU A 83 -16.21 13.57 -5.17
CA LEU A 83 -17.66 13.40 -4.96
C LEU A 83 -18.08 13.55 -3.49
N ASN A 84 -17.16 13.31 -2.57
CA ASN A 84 -17.41 13.26 -1.13
C ASN A 84 -16.71 14.36 -0.31
N LEU A 85 -15.94 15.26 -0.94
CA LEU A 85 -15.38 16.43 -0.26
C LEU A 85 -16.44 17.53 -0.20
N ARG A 86 -16.92 17.86 1.00
CA ARG A 86 -17.96 18.87 1.21
C ARG A 86 -17.54 19.82 2.32
N ARG A 87 -17.53 21.12 2.02
CA ARG A 87 -17.14 22.18 2.97
C ARG A 87 -15.76 21.93 3.60
N GLY A 88 -14.82 21.37 2.83
CA GLY A 88 -13.47 21.08 3.29
C GLY A 88 -13.36 19.85 4.19
N GLU A 89 -14.39 19.01 4.28
CA GLU A 89 -14.43 17.80 5.10
C GLU A 89 -14.84 16.56 4.28
N VAL A 90 -14.39 15.39 4.73
CA VAL A 90 -14.69 14.08 4.13
C VAL A 90 -15.35 13.21 5.18
N ALA A 91 -16.53 12.68 4.87
CA ALA A 91 -17.23 11.73 5.72
C ALA A 91 -16.62 10.31 5.62
N ASP A 92 -17.06 9.41 6.51
CA ASP A 92 -16.67 8.00 6.48
C ASP A 92 -16.93 7.36 5.10
N SER A 93 -16.03 6.48 4.70
CA SER A 93 -16.04 5.83 3.39
C SER A 93 -15.46 4.41 3.48
N ALA A 94 -15.36 3.71 2.34
CA ALA A 94 -14.81 2.36 2.30
C ALA A 94 -13.38 2.27 2.87
N PHE A 95 -12.56 3.31 2.70
CA PHE A 95 -11.14 3.29 3.11
C PHE A 95 -10.84 4.14 4.35
N PHE A 96 -11.85 4.79 4.92
CA PHE A 96 -11.63 5.93 5.78
C PHE A 96 -12.71 6.12 6.84
N THR A 97 -12.29 6.43 8.06
CA THR A 97 -13.12 7.01 9.12
C THR A 97 -12.67 8.45 9.36
N ASN A 98 -13.60 9.40 9.48
CA ASN A 98 -13.32 10.78 9.83
C ASN A 98 -12.98 10.95 11.33
N ARG A 99 -11.87 10.33 11.71
CA ARG A 99 -11.24 10.42 13.02
C ARG A 99 -10.50 11.75 13.12
N ASP A 100 -10.73 12.48 14.21
CA ASP A 100 -10.00 13.69 14.53
C ASP A 100 -8.57 13.35 15.01
N PRO A 101 -7.51 13.73 14.27
CA PRO A 101 -6.14 13.45 14.71
C PRO A 101 -5.73 14.18 15.99
N ALA A 102 -6.36 15.32 16.31
CA ALA A 102 -6.08 16.06 17.55
C ALA A 102 -6.74 15.44 18.80
N GLY A 103 -7.79 14.64 18.59
CA GLY A 103 -8.50 13.95 19.67
C GLY A 103 -7.82 12.66 20.15
N LEU A 104 -6.78 12.21 19.46
CA LEU A 104 -6.06 10.98 19.81
C LEU A 104 -5.03 11.24 20.91
N THR A 105 -4.94 10.32 21.84
CA THR A 105 -3.84 10.25 22.80
C THR A 105 -2.61 9.61 22.16
N ALA A 106 -1.42 9.87 22.72
CA ALA A 106 -0.18 9.22 22.30
C ALA A 106 -0.30 7.68 22.32
N ASP A 107 -0.95 7.11 23.34
CA ASP A 107 -1.11 5.66 23.43
C ASP A 107 -2.11 5.09 22.41
N GLU A 108 -3.15 5.83 22.04
CA GLU A 108 -4.02 5.47 20.91
C GLU A 108 -3.28 5.51 19.57
N VAL A 109 -2.40 6.50 19.35
CA VAL A 109 -1.57 6.53 18.14
C VAL A 109 -0.57 5.38 18.11
N ARG A 110 0.09 5.10 19.24
CA ARG A 110 1.03 3.97 19.38
C ARG A 110 0.35 2.64 19.08
N ARG A 111 -0.87 2.42 19.59
CA ARG A 111 -1.67 1.23 19.28
C ARG A 111 -2.16 1.24 17.82
N GLY A 112 -2.58 2.39 17.30
CA GLY A 112 -3.28 2.47 16.02
C GLY A 112 -4.55 1.61 16.05
N PRO A 113 -4.80 0.78 15.02
CA PRO A 113 -5.95 -0.13 15.03
C PRO A 113 -5.74 -1.36 15.93
N SER A 114 -4.54 -1.55 16.49
CA SER A 114 -4.18 -2.74 17.24
C SER A 114 -4.91 -2.81 18.58
N ARG A 115 -5.56 -3.94 18.84
CA ARG A 115 -6.18 -4.28 20.12
C ARG A 115 -5.23 -5.15 20.96
N PRO A 116 -5.39 -5.20 22.29
CA PRO A 116 -4.56 -6.07 23.13
C PRO A 116 -4.57 -7.55 22.70
N ASP A 117 -5.68 -8.04 22.18
CA ASP A 117 -5.82 -9.42 21.68
C ASP A 117 -5.16 -9.64 20.31
N ASP A 118 -4.76 -8.57 19.60
CA ASP A 118 -4.02 -8.67 18.35
C ASP A 118 -2.57 -9.10 18.55
N VAL A 119 -1.99 -8.93 19.75
CA VAL A 119 -0.63 -9.41 20.01
C VAL A 119 -0.64 -10.94 19.96
N GLY A 120 0.09 -11.50 19.00
CA GLY A 120 0.14 -12.96 18.80
C GLY A 120 0.73 -13.69 20.00
N GLN A 121 0.19 -14.87 20.32
CA GLN A 121 0.63 -15.67 21.46
C GLN A 121 1.18 -17.03 21.01
N PRO A 122 2.40 -17.42 21.46
CA PRO A 122 2.96 -18.71 21.08
C PRO A 122 2.11 -19.89 21.62
N PRO A 123 2.20 -21.08 21.00
CA PRO A 123 3.04 -21.41 19.86
C PRO A 123 2.50 -20.85 18.53
N PHE A 124 3.40 -20.59 17.58
CA PHE A 124 3.07 -20.12 16.23
C PHE A 124 3.26 -21.24 15.22
N THR A 125 2.19 -21.63 14.54
CA THR A 125 2.21 -22.66 13.50
C THR A 125 2.27 -22.02 12.12
N VAL A 126 3.36 -22.24 11.38
CA VAL A 126 3.56 -21.78 10.01
C VAL A 126 2.67 -22.58 9.07
N THR A 127 1.61 -21.94 8.57
CA THR A 127 0.60 -22.55 7.69
C THR A 127 0.88 -22.32 6.22
N LYS A 128 1.65 -21.28 5.88
CA LYS A 128 2.08 -21.00 4.51
C LYS A 128 3.35 -20.16 4.51
N ALA A 129 4.39 -20.60 3.81
CA ALA A 129 5.55 -19.76 3.58
C ALA A 129 5.32 -18.86 2.36
N LYS A 130 5.71 -17.60 2.48
CA LYS A 130 5.80 -16.63 1.40
C LYS A 130 7.24 -16.62 0.90
N THR A 131 7.63 -17.70 0.23
CA THR A 131 8.91 -17.79 -0.49
C THR A 131 8.86 -17.02 -1.81
N GLU A 132 7.66 -16.81 -2.37
CA GLU A 132 7.41 -16.00 -3.56
C GLU A 132 6.84 -14.62 -3.14
N GLY A 133 7.65 -13.56 -3.30
CA GLY A 133 7.33 -12.18 -2.93
C GLY A 133 8.59 -11.34 -2.76
N LYS A 134 8.42 -10.02 -2.59
CA LYS A 134 9.53 -9.07 -2.35
C LYS A 134 10.22 -9.32 -1.00
N THR A 135 9.42 -9.47 0.06
CA THR A 135 9.89 -9.71 1.44
C THR A 135 9.57 -11.14 1.88
N PRO A 136 10.56 -11.90 2.38
CA PRO A 136 10.34 -13.20 3.01
C PRO A 136 9.37 -13.10 4.20
N GLY A 137 8.52 -14.10 4.36
CA GLY A 137 7.58 -14.14 5.47
C GLY A 137 6.73 -15.39 5.52
N PHE A 138 5.85 -15.44 6.51
CA PHE A 138 5.02 -16.61 6.81
C PHE A 138 3.62 -16.20 7.21
N PHE A 139 2.62 -16.94 6.72
CA PHE A 139 1.34 -16.97 7.42
C PHE A 139 1.46 -17.93 8.58
N VAL A 140 1.11 -17.44 9.77
CA VAL A 140 1.14 -18.23 11.00
C VAL A 140 -0.22 -18.21 11.68
N THR A 141 -0.51 -19.27 12.43
CA THR A 141 -1.63 -19.34 13.35
C THR A 141 -1.08 -19.47 14.75
N ASP A 142 -1.53 -18.63 15.67
CA ASP A 142 -1.08 -18.60 17.06
C ASP A 142 -1.80 -19.69 17.91
N GLY A 143 -1.44 -19.82 19.19
CA GLY A 143 -2.01 -20.84 20.08
C GLY A 143 -3.52 -20.69 20.33
N ARG A 144 -4.10 -19.53 20.03
CA ARG A 144 -5.52 -19.21 20.17
C ARG A 144 -6.30 -19.40 18.86
N GLY A 145 -5.61 -19.75 17.77
CA GLY A 145 -6.20 -19.85 16.43
C GLY A 145 -6.24 -18.54 15.65
N ALA A 146 -5.69 -17.44 16.18
CA ALA A 146 -5.61 -16.18 15.47
C ALA A 146 -4.56 -16.25 14.36
N ARG A 147 -4.84 -15.63 13.21
CA ARG A 147 -4.00 -15.71 12.00
C ARG A 147 -3.21 -14.44 11.80
N TYR A 148 -1.94 -14.58 11.43
CA TYR A 148 -1.01 -13.48 11.21
C TYR A 148 -0.22 -13.68 9.93
N LEU A 149 0.24 -12.58 9.35
CA LEU A 149 1.34 -12.54 8.40
C LEU A 149 2.56 -11.98 9.12
N PHE A 150 3.59 -12.82 9.31
CA PHE A 150 4.90 -12.41 9.76
C PHE A 150 5.76 -12.07 8.56
N LYS A 151 6.33 -10.87 8.53
CA LYS A 151 7.34 -10.46 7.54
C LYS A 151 8.67 -10.23 8.22
N LEU A 152 9.74 -10.62 7.53
CA LEU A 152 11.10 -10.58 8.05
C LEU A 152 11.87 -9.42 7.44
N ASP A 153 12.73 -8.82 8.24
CA ASP A 153 13.73 -7.86 7.75
C ASP A 153 14.84 -8.56 6.93
N PRO A 154 15.57 -7.82 6.08
CA PRO A 154 16.82 -8.31 5.50
C PRO A 154 17.86 -8.58 6.60
N PRO A 155 18.69 -9.63 6.51
CA PRO A 155 19.69 -9.94 7.53
C PRO A 155 20.68 -8.79 7.81
N GLU A 156 21.03 -8.05 6.76
CA GLU A 156 21.94 -6.90 6.77
C GLU A 156 21.30 -5.58 7.22
N ALA A 157 19.96 -5.54 7.29
CA ALA A 157 19.19 -4.33 7.61
C ALA A 157 18.07 -4.67 8.61
N PRO A 158 18.42 -5.05 9.86
CA PRO A 158 17.42 -5.35 10.88
C PRO A 158 16.57 -4.10 11.15
N GLU A 159 15.29 -4.31 11.50
CA GLU A 159 14.32 -3.25 11.84
C GLU A 159 13.86 -2.37 10.67
N LEU A 160 14.47 -2.49 9.48
CA LEU A 160 14.19 -1.64 8.34
C LEU A 160 12.75 -1.74 7.80
N LEU A 161 12.35 -2.93 7.35
CA LEU A 161 11.03 -3.13 6.77
C LEU A 161 9.98 -3.16 7.87
N SER A 162 10.27 -3.85 8.98
CA SER A 162 9.34 -4.02 10.09
C SER A 162 9.04 -2.71 10.82
N GLY A 163 10.05 -1.87 11.05
CA GLY A 163 9.87 -0.53 11.60
C GLY A 163 9.04 0.34 10.66
N ALA A 164 9.41 0.39 9.37
CA ALA A 164 8.64 1.13 8.37
C ALA A 164 7.17 0.69 8.30
N GLU A 165 6.89 -0.60 8.38
CA GLU A 165 5.52 -1.11 8.35
C GLU A 165 4.69 -0.64 9.54
N VAL A 166 5.22 -0.81 10.74
CA VAL A 166 4.52 -0.50 11.97
C VAL A 166 4.29 1.00 12.06
N VAL A 167 5.34 1.82 11.91
CA VAL A 167 5.25 3.28 12.01
C VAL A 167 4.25 3.84 10.99
N THR A 168 4.38 3.45 9.71
CA THR A 168 3.48 3.95 8.65
C THR A 168 2.03 3.54 8.90
N SER A 169 1.76 2.33 9.36
CA SER A 169 0.40 1.91 9.71
C SER A 169 -0.19 2.78 10.82
N LYS A 170 0.56 3.10 11.88
CA LYS A 170 0.09 3.95 12.98
C LYS A 170 -0.23 5.36 12.49
N LEU A 171 0.62 5.93 11.64
CA LEU A 171 0.44 7.27 11.08
C LEU A 171 -0.78 7.35 10.15
N LEU A 172 -0.96 6.36 9.26
CA LEU A 172 -2.13 6.30 8.38
C LEU A 172 -3.42 6.09 9.18
N HIS A 173 -3.38 5.28 10.23
CA HIS A 173 -4.50 5.13 11.15
C HIS A 173 -4.81 6.44 11.88
N ALA A 174 -3.82 7.16 12.40
CA ALA A 174 -4.05 8.46 13.02
C ALA A 174 -4.71 9.44 12.04
N LEU A 175 -4.34 9.35 10.76
CA LEU A 175 -4.99 10.02 9.64
C LEU A 175 -6.28 9.32 9.17
N GLY A 176 -7.02 8.57 9.98
CA GLY A 176 -8.36 8.10 9.58
C GLY A 176 -8.40 6.87 8.66
N TYR A 177 -7.30 6.47 8.03
CA TYR A 177 -7.31 5.35 7.09
C TYR A 177 -7.51 4.00 7.77
N HIS A 178 -8.23 3.11 7.10
CA HIS A 178 -8.35 1.72 7.48
C HIS A 178 -7.06 0.98 7.14
N VAL A 179 -6.37 0.49 8.17
CA VAL A 179 -5.18 -0.34 8.06
C VAL A 179 -5.33 -1.52 9.02
N PRO A 180 -4.79 -2.71 8.71
CA PRO A 180 -4.74 -3.81 9.66
C PRO A 180 -3.90 -3.47 10.89
N SER A 181 -4.02 -4.31 11.92
CA SER A 181 -3.09 -4.31 13.05
C SER A 181 -1.69 -4.77 12.59
N TYR A 182 -0.68 -3.95 12.87
CA TYR A 182 0.75 -4.22 12.66
C TYR A 182 1.50 -3.96 13.95
N GLU A 183 2.29 -4.93 14.40
CA GLU A 183 3.13 -4.85 15.60
C GLU A 183 4.56 -5.31 15.32
N ALA A 184 5.54 -4.66 15.95
CA ALA A 184 6.91 -5.16 16.01
C ALA A 184 7.00 -6.23 17.11
N ALA A 185 6.93 -7.50 16.70
CA ALA A 185 6.92 -8.64 17.61
C ALA A 185 8.29 -9.34 17.63
N PHE A 186 8.59 -9.97 18.77
CA PHE A 186 9.82 -10.70 19.01
C PHE A 186 9.43 -12.13 19.36
N VAL A 187 9.85 -13.06 18.52
CA VAL A 187 9.44 -14.47 18.56
C VAL A 187 10.68 -15.30 18.79
N ARG A 188 10.61 -16.30 19.69
CA ARG A 188 11.72 -17.24 19.84
C ARG A 188 11.62 -18.33 18.78
N PRO A 189 12.73 -18.79 18.17
CA PRO A 189 12.68 -19.83 17.14
C PRO A 189 11.92 -21.09 17.55
N GLU A 190 12.04 -21.52 18.81
CA GLU A 190 11.36 -22.69 19.38
C GLU A 190 9.83 -22.53 19.52
N GLU A 191 9.32 -21.29 19.44
CA GLU A 191 7.89 -21.01 19.42
C GLU A 191 7.27 -21.22 18.04
N LEU A 192 8.09 -21.27 16.98
CA LEU A 192 7.66 -21.50 15.61
C LEU A 192 7.67 -23.00 15.28
N ARG A 193 6.62 -23.47 14.62
CA ARG A 193 6.48 -24.86 14.15
C ARG A 193 5.97 -24.89 12.74
N VAL A 194 6.48 -25.79 11.91
CA VAL A 194 5.99 -25.97 10.54
C VAL A 194 4.78 -26.93 10.53
N THR A 195 3.69 -26.54 9.86
CA THR A 195 2.56 -27.46 9.64
C THR A 195 3.02 -28.70 8.86
N ALA A 196 2.62 -29.89 9.33
CA ALA A 196 2.93 -31.14 8.66
C ALA A 196 2.49 -31.14 7.19
N GLY A 197 3.40 -31.52 6.28
CA GLY A 197 3.12 -31.56 4.85
C GLY A 197 3.05 -30.21 4.14
N LEU A 198 3.47 -29.11 4.79
CA LEU A 198 3.58 -27.81 4.12
C LEU A 198 4.50 -27.92 2.91
N THR A 199 4.05 -27.44 1.76
CA THR A 199 4.84 -27.40 0.53
C THR A 199 5.01 -25.96 0.07
N VAL A 200 6.21 -25.64 -0.41
CA VAL A 200 6.56 -24.35 -0.98
C VAL A 200 6.98 -24.51 -2.42
N LYS A 201 6.95 -23.40 -3.16
CA LYS A 201 7.41 -23.34 -4.54
C LYS A 201 8.84 -22.79 -4.52
N GLY A 202 9.77 -23.58 -5.05
CA GLY A 202 11.17 -23.20 -5.20
C GLY A 202 11.39 -22.23 -6.37
N PRO A 203 12.62 -21.71 -6.54
CA PRO A 203 12.94 -20.68 -7.55
C PRO A 203 12.61 -21.07 -9.00
N LEU A 204 12.73 -22.36 -9.33
CA LEU A 204 12.40 -22.92 -10.65
C LEU A 204 10.91 -23.29 -10.80
N GLY A 205 10.07 -22.89 -9.85
CA GLY A 205 8.64 -23.14 -9.83
C GLY A 205 8.20 -24.55 -9.46
N ARG A 206 9.15 -25.45 -9.15
CA ARG A 206 8.86 -26.80 -8.63
C ARG A 206 8.45 -26.72 -7.16
N ARG A 207 7.49 -27.56 -6.75
CA ARG A 207 7.07 -27.64 -5.35
C ARG A 207 7.92 -28.65 -4.59
N HIS A 208 8.29 -28.32 -3.36
CA HIS A 208 8.99 -29.23 -2.43
C HIS A 208 8.44 -29.08 -1.00
N PRO A 209 8.60 -30.09 -0.13
CA PRO A 209 8.21 -29.99 1.28
C PRO A 209 9.05 -28.94 2.00
N PHE A 210 8.40 -28.02 2.70
CA PHE A 210 9.06 -27.04 3.57
C PHE A 210 9.35 -27.68 4.92
N ARG A 211 10.63 -27.80 5.27
CA ARG A 211 11.08 -28.47 6.51
C ARG A 211 11.57 -27.48 7.56
N GLU A 212 11.70 -27.96 8.79
CA GLU A 212 12.22 -27.19 9.92
C GLU A 212 13.65 -26.67 9.65
N GLU A 213 14.47 -27.41 8.90
CA GLU A 213 15.82 -26.97 8.53
C GLU A 213 15.79 -25.75 7.59
N GLU A 214 14.84 -25.70 6.64
CA GLU A 214 14.66 -24.55 5.75
C GLU A 214 14.12 -23.34 6.49
N LEU A 215 13.22 -23.55 7.45
CA LEU A 215 12.78 -22.49 8.36
C LEU A 215 13.98 -21.95 9.14
N ARG A 216 14.75 -22.83 9.80
CA ARG A 216 15.92 -22.44 10.59
C ARG A 216 16.95 -21.65 9.76
N ALA A 217 17.27 -22.10 8.56
CA ALA A 217 18.19 -21.39 7.66
C ALA A 217 17.69 -19.99 7.28
N LEU A 218 16.37 -19.78 7.18
CA LEU A 218 15.79 -18.45 6.96
C LEU A 218 15.90 -17.57 8.22
N LEU A 219 15.73 -18.14 9.41
CA LEU A 219 15.69 -17.40 10.66
C LEU A 219 17.09 -17.05 11.19
N GLU A 220 18.05 -17.97 11.14
CA GLU A 220 19.37 -17.85 11.77
C GLU A 220 20.10 -16.52 11.47
N PRO A 221 20.18 -16.04 10.22
CA PRO A 221 20.86 -14.77 9.92
C PRO A 221 20.22 -13.54 10.57
N ARG A 222 18.94 -13.66 10.96
CA ARG A 222 18.09 -12.58 11.49
C ARG A 222 17.94 -12.61 13.00
N LEU A 223 18.47 -13.64 13.67
CA LEU A 223 18.39 -13.72 15.12
C LEU A 223 19.30 -12.70 15.77
N ARG A 224 18.78 -12.04 16.81
CA ARG A 224 19.52 -11.14 17.70
C ARG A 224 19.15 -11.53 19.12
N ASP A 225 20.17 -11.85 19.92
CA ASP A 225 20.02 -12.33 21.29
C ASP A 225 19.03 -13.50 21.43
N GLY A 226 19.06 -14.42 20.46
CA GLY A 226 18.18 -15.59 20.42
C GLY A 226 16.73 -15.30 20.03
N THR A 227 16.39 -14.06 19.67
CA THR A 227 15.03 -13.66 19.26
C THR A 227 14.98 -13.26 17.80
N LEU A 228 13.85 -13.54 17.16
CA LEU A 228 13.50 -13.11 15.82
C LEU A 228 12.55 -11.93 15.90
N ARG A 229 12.97 -10.79 15.35
CA ARG A 229 12.07 -9.66 15.10
C ARG A 229 11.23 -9.91 13.85
N VAL A 230 9.92 -9.67 13.95
CA VAL A 230 8.99 -9.74 12.82
C VAL A 230 8.07 -8.53 12.81
N SER A 231 7.68 -8.10 11.61
CA SER A 231 6.44 -7.34 11.44
C SER A 231 5.28 -8.32 11.49
N ALA A 232 4.51 -8.27 12.56
CA ALA A 232 3.34 -9.12 12.76
C ALA A 232 2.08 -8.36 12.33
N SER A 233 1.49 -8.75 11.21
CA SER A 233 0.21 -8.21 10.75
C SER A 233 -0.92 -9.19 11.05
N ARG A 234 -1.90 -8.81 11.88
CA ARG A 234 -3.09 -9.66 12.12
C ARG A 234 -3.92 -9.72 10.83
N ILE A 235 -4.29 -10.92 10.42
CA ILE A 235 -5.20 -11.10 9.29
C ILE A 235 -6.57 -10.54 9.69
N VAL A 236 -7.03 -9.56 8.93
CA VAL A 236 -8.33 -8.91 9.09
C VAL A 236 -9.48 -9.92 9.08
N GLU A 237 -10.48 -9.68 9.91
CA GLU A 237 -11.68 -10.49 10.02
C GLU A 237 -12.67 -10.17 8.90
N GLY A 238 -13.43 -11.17 8.47
CA GLY A 238 -14.33 -11.08 7.32
C GLY A 238 -13.80 -11.82 6.08
N GLU A 239 -14.58 -11.75 5.00
CA GLU A 239 -14.24 -12.43 3.76
C GLU A 239 -13.35 -11.53 2.88
N ILE A 240 -12.11 -11.95 2.67
CA ILE A 240 -11.14 -11.24 1.83
C ILE A 240 -11.51 -11.42 0.36
N LEU A 241 -11.93 -10.34 -0.29
CA LEU A 241 -12.35 -10.33 -1.70
C LEU A 241 -11.15 -10.19 -2.64
N GLY A 242 -10.22 -9.27 -2.30
CA GLY A 242 -9.03 -9.00 -3.11
C GLY A 242 -8.70 -7.51 -3.17
N PRO A 243 -7.80 -7.08 -4.07
CA PRO A 243 -7.40 -5.69 -4.17
C PRO A 243 -8.53 -4.80 -4.70
N ALA A 244 -8.59 -3.57 -4.18
CA ALA A 244 -9.39 -2.51 -4.77
C ALA A 244 -8.61 -1.84 -5.89
N SER A 245 -9.32 -1.46 -6.96
CA SER A 245 -8.70 -0.65 -8.00
C SER A 245 -8.69 0.82 -7.62
N PHE A 246 -7.53 1.47 -7.60
CA PHE A 246 -7.44 2.92 -7.41
C PHE A 246 -8.22 3.69 -8.48
N LYS A 247 -8.32 3.15 -9.70
CA LYS A 247 -9.14 3.71 -10.79
C LYS A 247 -10.62 3.79 -10.41
N ARG A 248 -11.14 2.83 -9.63
CA ARG A 248 -12.54 2.81 -9.14
C ARG A 248 -12.83 3.90 -8.09
N PHE A 249 -11.82 4.29 -7.32
CA PHE A 249 -11.95 5.28 -6.24
C PHE A 249 -11.29 6.63 -6.60
N ARG A 250 -10.97 6.84 -7.89
CA ARG A 250 -10.34 8.08 -8.37
C ARG A 250 -11.19 9.33 -8.22
N ASP A 251 -12.43 9.21 -7.76
CA ASP A 251 -13.35 10.33 -7.50
C ASP A 251 -13.62 10.55 -6.00
N CYS A 252 -12.88 9.87 -5.13
CA CYS A 252 -12.99 9.95 -3.67
C CYS A 252 -11.80 10.70 -3.08
N ALA A 253 -12.07 11.76 -2.32
CA ALA A 253 -11.07 12.71 -1.85
C ALA A 253 -10.00 12.05 -0.99
N GLU A 254 -10.39 11.16 -0.08
CA GLU A 254 -9.51 10.38 0.78
C GLU A 254 -8.55 9.48 0.01
N VAL A 255 -8.97 8.97 -1.15
CA VAL A 255 -8.12 8.10 -1.99
C VAL A 255 -7.20 8.93 -2.88
N ARG A 256 -7.67 10.10 -3.37
CA ARG A 256 -6.84 11.07 -4.10
C ARG A 256 -5.74 11.65 -3.20
N ALA A 257 -6.13 12.16 -2.04
CA ALA A 257 -5.24 12.84 -1.10
C ALA A 257 -4.34 11.89 -0.30
N LEU A 258 -4.56 10.56 -0.41
CA LEU A 258 -3.60 9.56 0.06
C LEU A 258 -2.21 9.79 -0.54
N LYS A 259 -2.11 10.41 -1.74
CA LYS A 259 -0.85 10.87 -2.32
C LYS A 259 -0.05 11.74 -1.35
N VAL A 260 -0.69 12.69 -0.66
CA VAL A 260 -0.02 13.60 0.29
C VAL A 260 0.47 12.83 1.52
N ALA A 261 -0.36 11.95 2.07
CA ALA A 261 0.03 11.10 3.20
C ALA A 261 1.18 10.13 2.82
N TYR A 262 1.16 9.57 1.60
CA TYR A 262 2.23 8.71 1.09
C TYR A 262 3.49 9.47 0.73
N ALA A 263 3.38 10.71 0.26
CA ALA A 263 4.52 11.61 0.13
C ALA A 263 5.15 11.86 1.50
N TRP A 264 4.35 12.12 2.54
CA TRP A 264 4.84 12.34 3.90
C TRP A 264 5.69 11.19 4.44
N VAL A 265 5.19 9.94 4.33
CA VAL A 265 5.92 8.74 4.78
C VAL A 265 6.77 8.10 3.68
N ASN A 266 6.93 8.74 2.52
CA ASN A 266 7.61 8.21 1.33
C ASN A 266 7.23 6.75 0.95
N ASN A 267 5.95 6.40 1.01
CA ASN A 267 5.46 5.09 0.61
C ASN A 267 5.25 5.02 -0.91
N ILE A 268 6.26 4.55 -1.64
CA ILE A 268 6.27 4.56 -3.11
C ILE A 268 5.56 3.36 -3.75
N ASP A 269 5.12 2.37 -2.96
CA ASP A 269 4.46 1.16 -3.45
C ASP A 269 2.93 1.26 -3.40
N THR A 270 2.37 1.85 -4.46
CA THR A 270 0.97 2.32 -4.49
C THR A 270 0.12 1.59 -5.53
N LYS A 271 0.49 0.35 -5.83
CA LYS A 271 -0.26 -0.55 -6.73
C LYS A 271 -1.57 -1.00 -6.08
N ASP A 272 -2.55 -1.37 -6.90
CA ASP A 272 -3.85 -1.87 -6.44
C ASP A 272 -3.69 -3.05 -5.45
N HIS A 273 -2.68 -3.91 -5.65
CA HIS A 273 -2.36 -5.06 -4.79
C HIS A 273 -1.97 -4.71 -3.35
N ASN A 274 -1.68 -3.43 -3.06
CA ASN A 274 -1.43 -2.93 -1.71
C ASN A 274 -2.70 -2.35 -1.05
N THR A 275 -3.86 -2.74 -1.59
CA THR A 275 -5.16 -2.55 -0.95
C THR A 275 -5.86 -3.89 -0.77
N LEU A 276 -6.83 -3.95 0.14
CA LEU A 276 -7.58 -5.16 0.42
C LEU A 276 -9.05 -4.84 0.72
N LEU A 277 -9.96 -5.30 -0.12
CA LEU A 277 -11.40 -5.28 0.12
C LEU A 277 -11.81 -6.50 0.95
N VAL A 278 -12.55 -6.25 2.02
CA VAL A 278 -13.02 -7.25 2.97
C VAL A 278 -14.52 -7.06 3.18
N TRP A 279 -15.30 -8.12 2.99
CA TRP A 279 -16.72 -8.13 3.29
C TRP A 279 -16.96 -8.49 4.76
N SER A 280 -17.59 -7.58 5.50
CA SER A 280 -17.90 -7.76 6.93
C SER A 280 -19.16 -8.61 7.17
N GLY A 281 -19.99 -8.81 6.15
CA GLY A 281 -21.34 -9.37 6.28
C GLY A 281 -22.43 -8.33 5.96
N SER A 282 -22.13 -7.04 6.13
CA SER A 282 -23.05 -5.92 5.85
C SER A 282 -22.47 -4.89 4.89
N GLU A 283 -21.15 -4.70 4.91
CA GLU A 283 -20.46 -3.72 4.07
C GLU A 283 -19.09 -4.25 3.62
N THR A 284 -18.55 -3.66 2.54
CA THR A 284 -17.18 -3.91 2.12
C THR A 284 -16.27 -2.77 2.57
N VAL A 285 -15.31 -3.12 3.42
CA VAL A 285 -14.27 -2.22 3.93
C VAL A 285 -12.99 -2.40 3.12
N GLY A 286 -12.39 -1.30 2.69
CA GLY A 286 -11.09 -1.26 2.05
C GLY A 286 -9.98 -0.95 3.04
N TYR A 287 -8.95 -1.78 3.06
CA TYR A 287 -7.75 -1.60 3.89
C TYR A 287 -6.55 -1.24 3.02
N LEU A 288 -5.69 -0.34 3.52
CA LEU A 288 -4.33 -0.14 2.99
C LEU A 288 -3.39 -1.14 3.66
N ILE A 289 -2.52 -1.79 2.89
CA ILE A 289 -1.61 -2.83 3.38
C ILE A 289 -0.22 -2.70 2.74
N ASP A 290 0.74 -3.46 3.27
CA ASP A 290 2.08 -3.63 2.69
C ASP A 290 2.92 -2.34 2.66
N PHE A 291 3.25 -1.86 3.85
CA PHE A 291 3.99 -0.61 4.06
C PHE A 291 5.52 -0.80 4.12
N GLY A 292 6.03 -1.99 3.79
CA GLY A 292 7.47 -2.29 3.84
C GLY A 292 8.31 -1.52 2.82
N THR A 293 7.67 -0.70 1.99
CA THR A 293 8.31 0.22 1.05
C THR A 293 7.97 1.69 1.38
N SER A 294 7.87 1.99 2.68
CA SER A 294 7.72 3.34 3.25
C SER A 294 8.99 3.80 3.98
N LEU A 295 8.99 5.02 4.50
CA LEU A 295 10.11 5.70 5.14
C LEU A 295 11.37 5.64 4.29
N GLY A 296 12.47 5.11 4.82
CA GLY A 296 13.72 4.87 4.08
C GLY A 296 13.89 3.46 3.56
N ALA A 297 12.86 2.62 3.66
CA ALA A 297 12.89 1.21 3.33
C ALA A 297 12.35 0.92 1.93
N ASP A 298 12.97 -0.01 1.22
CA ASP A 298 12.47 -0.59 -0.02
C ASP A 298 12.44 -2.11 0.12
N ALA A 299 11.26 -2.71 -0.01
CA ALA A 299 11.12 -4.16 0.01
C ALA A 299 11.72 -4.83 -1.25
N GLY A 300 12.17 -4.04 -2.23
CA GLY A 300 12.74 -4.51 -3.49
C GLY A 300 11.67 -4.68 -4.57
N VAL A 301 12.11 -5.12 -5.75
CA VAL A 301 11.25 -5.60 -6.84
C VAL A 301 11.47 -7.10 -7.03
N ALA A 302 10.62 -7.77 -7.81
CA ALA A 302 10.87 -9.17 -8.17
C ALA A 302 12.30 -9.33 -8.73
N GLY A 303 13.18 -9.98 -7.95
CA GLY A 303 14.60 -10.17 -8.27
C GLY A 303 15.60 -9.18 -7.64
N GLY A 304 15.14 -8.14 -6.93
CA GLY A 304 15.98 -7.21 -6.18
C GLY A 304 16.01 -7.52 -4.68
N LEU A 305 17.14 -7.24 -4.02
CA LEU A 305 17.27 -7.36 -2.57
C LEU A 305 16.56 -6.20 -1.88
N ALA A 306 15.83 -6.50 -0.80
CA ALA A 306 15.26 -5.49 0.07
C ALA A 306 16.38 -4.72 0.78
N GLY A 307 16.21 -3.42 0.99
CA GLY A 307 17.27 -2.57 1.51
C GLY A 307 16.87 -1.10 1.57
N PRO A 308 17.85 -0.18 1.74
CA PRO A 308 17.57 1.24 1.76
C PRO A 308 17.00 1.71 0.42
N LYS A 309 16.11 2.70 0.46
CA LYS A 309 15.57 3.34 -0.75
C LYS A 309 16.66 3.95 -1.62
N HIS A 310 16.42 3.91 -2.93
CA HIS A 310 17.21 4.69 -3.88
C HIS A 310 16.93 6.20 -3.71
N PRO A 311 17.91 7.11 -3.88
CA PRO A 311 17.71 8.56 -3.74
C PRO A 311 16.67 9.20 -4.69
N CYS A 312 16.30 8.51 -5.77
CA CYS A 312 15.21 8.92 -6.66
C CYS A 312 13.82 8.45 -6.22
N ALA A 313 13.72 7.64 -5.16
CA ALA A 313 12.44 7.16 -4.63
C ALA A 313 11.61 8.34 -4.13
N GLY A 314 10.45 8.55 -4.75
CA GLY A 314 9.60 9.71 -4.49
C GLY A 314 9.73 10.82 -5.53
N TRP A 315 10.69 10.75 -6.47
CA TRP A 315 10.93 11.79 -7.49
C TRP A 315 10.61 11.34 -8.91
N THR A 316 10.81 10.05 -9.20
CA THR A 316 10.61 9.46 -10.54
C THR A 316 9.79 8.19 -10.45
N TYR A 317 9.05 7.89 -11.52
CA TYR A 317 8.56 6.51 -11.72
C TYR A 317 9.77 5.59 -11.98
N ARG A 318 9.59 4.28 -11.82
CA ARG A 318 10.60 3.29 -12.22
C ARG A 318 10.82 3.31 -13.74
N VAL A 319 9.74 3.50 -14.49
CA VAL A 319 9.77 3.78 -15.92
C VAL A 319 9.08 5.13 -16.10
N ASP A 320 9.88 6.17 -16.33
CA ASP A 320 9.40 7.55 -16.46
C ASP A 320 9.69 8.09 -17.86
N PHE A 321 8.72 7.96 -18.75
CA PHE A 321 8.86 8.40 -20.15
C PHE A 321 9.15 9.89 -20.28
N LYS A 322 8.69 10.72 -19.33
CA LYS A 322 9.00 12.15 -19.32
C LYS A 322 10.49 12.37 -19.06
N GLU A 323 11.04 11.73 -18.03
CA GLU A 323 12.47 11.86 -17.71
C GLU A 323 13.34 11.28 -18.83
N ALA A 324 12.94 10.14 -19.41
CA ALA A 324 13.65 9.55 -20.55
C ALA A 324 13.64 10.46 -21.80
N TRP A 325 12.51 11.12 -22.09
CA TRP A 325 12.43 12.08 -23.18
C TRP A 325 13.26 13.33 -22.90
N LEU A 326 13.22 13.87 -21.67
CA LEU A 326 14.03 15.01 -21.26
C LEU A 326 15.53 14.70 -21.37
N GLU A 327 15.95 13.52 -20.92
CA GLU A 327 17.33 13.06 -21.07
C GLU A 327 17.73 12.99 -22.55
N LEU A 328 16.87 12.44 -23.42
CA LEU A 328 17.13 12.36 -24.85
C LEU A 328 17.27 13.75 -25.52
N VAL A 329 16.28 14.64 -25.34
CA VAL A 329 16.28 15.95 -26.02
C VAL A 329 17.31 16.92 -25.46
N THR A 330 17.76 16.71 -24.23
CA THR A 330 18.87 17.46 -23.63
C THR A 330 20.21 16.77 -23.82
N LEU A 331 20.29 15.68 -24.61
CA LEU A 331 21.51 14.93 -24.86
C LEU A 331 22.24 14.51 -23.57
N GLY A 332 21.48 14.19 -22.52
CA GLY A 332 21.99 13.77 -21.21
C GLY A 332 22.33 14.89 -20.23
N PHE A 333 22.10 16.16 -20.58
CA PHE A 333 22.35 17.29 -19.65
C PHE A 333 21.26 17.44 -18.58
N HIS A 334 20.04 16.97 -18.83
CA HIS A 334 18.98 16.94 -17.82
C HIS A 334 19.34 16.00 -16.66
N ARG A 335 19.17 16.48 -15.44
CA ARG A 335 19.31 15.67 -14.23
C ARG A 335 17.95 15.62 -13.52
N PRO A 336 17.43 14.42 -13.22
CA PRO A 336 16.17 14.31 -12.50
C PRO A 336 16.29 14.92 -11.10
N PRO A 337 15.19 15.36 -10.48
CA PRO A 337 15.20 16.11 -9.22
C PRO A 337 15.55 15.27 -7.98
N CYS A 338 16.08 14.05 -8.19
CA CYS A 338 16.43 13.09 -7.16
C CYS A 338 17.27 13.71 -6.04
N ASP A 339 17.22 13.08 -4.88
CA ASP A 339 18.16 13.43 -3.82
C ASP A 339 19.58 13.11 -4.25
N ARG A 340 20.53 13.93 -3.78
CA ARG A 340 21.94 13.66 -4.02
C ARG A 340 22.27 12.29 -3.44
N PRO A 341 23.03 11.45 -4.15
CA PRO A 341 23.51 10.19 -3.59
C PRO A 341 24.19 10.44 -2.24
N ALA A 342 23.61 9.89 -1.18
CA ALA A 342 24.16 9.93 0.16
C ALA A 342 23.96 8.55 0.81
N PRO A 343 24.82 8.19 1.78
CA PRO A 343 24.64 6.96 2.55
C PRO A 343 23.26 6.90 3.21
N ALA A 344 22.77 5.69 3.43
CA ALA A 344 21.65 5.48 4.34
C ALA A 344 22.01 6.02 5.74
N VAL A 345 20.99 6.48 6.47
CA VAL A 345 21.15 7.03 7.83
C VAL A 345 21.69 5.96 8.77
N SER A 346 21.08 4.78 8.72
CA SER A 346 21.51 3.55 9.38
C SER A 346 20.91 2.34 8.64
N PRO A 347 21.35 1.11 8.95
CA PRO A 347 20.70 -0.09 8.42
C PRO A 347 19.21 -0.18 8.77
N ALA A 348 18.78 0.34 9.92
CA ALA A 348 17.39 0.27 10.40
C ALA A 348 16.49 1.39 9.84
N VAL A 349 17.05 2.55 9.52
CA VAL A 349 16.28 3.68 8.95
C VAL A 349 16.28 3.68 7.42
N GLY A 350 17.40 3.28 6.81
CA GLY A 350 17.62 3.36 5.38
C GLY A 350 17.82 4.79 4.87
N PHE A 351 17.42 5.07 3.63
CA PHE A 351 17.55 6.40 3.02
C PHE A 351 16.23 7.17 3.15
N PHE A 352 16.12 8.04 4.16
CA PHE A 352 14.93 8.85 4.39
C PHE A 352 15.31 10.29 4.68
N THR A 353 14.96 11.22 3.79
CA THR A 353 15.34 12.64 3.91
C THR A 353 14.16 13.47 4.38
N SER A 354 14.41 14.65 4.95
CA SER A 354 13.34 15.60 5.27
C SER A 354 12.82 16.36 4.04
N ARG A 355 13.48 16.23 2.88
CA ARG A 355 13.09 16.90 1.64
C ARG A 355 11.85 16.21 1.07
N VAL A 356 10.78 16.97 0.93
CA VAL A 356 9.52 16.52 0.32
C VAL A 356 8.96 17.63 -0.55
N ASP A 357 8.45 17.25 -1.71
CA ASP A 357 7.65 18.09 -2.59
C ASP A 357 6.37 17.29 -2.86
N PRO A 358 5.26 17.55 -2.15
CA PRO A 358 4.07 16.72 -2.24
C PRO A 358 3.37 16.81 -3.60
N GLU A 359 3.54 17.92 -4.32
CA GLU A 359 3.00 18.08 -5.67
C GLU A 359 3.73 17.17 -6.66
N ARG A 360 5.07 17.19 -6.61
CA ARG A 360 5.93 16.44 -7.53
C ARG A 360 6.26 15.04 -7.05
N TRP A 361 5.87 14.67 -5.83
CA TRP A 361 6.13 13.34 -5.31
C TRP A 361 5.48 12.28 -6.21
N LYS A 362 6.27 11.28 -6.58
CA LYS A 362 5.85 10.16 -7.44
C LYS A 362 6.02 8.82 -6.72
N PRO A 363 5.01 7.94 -6.74
CA PRO A 363 5.22 6.53 -6.46
C PRO A 363 6.08 5.89 -7.56
N TYR A 364 6.51 4.63 -7.39
CA TYR A 364 7.33 4.00 -8.43
C TYR A 364 6.54 3.67 -9.71
N ALA A 365 5.22 3.57 -9.64
CA ALA A 365 4.33 3.32 -10.77
C ALA A 365 3.13 4.28 -10.69
N PRO A 366 2.63 4.82 -11.81
CA PRO A 366 1.50 5.75 -11.79
C PRO A 366 0.29 5.20 -11.03
N ASN A 367 -0.40 6.09 -10.32
CA ASN A 367 -1.64 5.77 -9.60
C ASN A 367 -2.76 6.69 -10.07
N TRP A 368 -3.91 6.10 -10.40
CA TRP A 368 -5.02 6.84 -11.01
C TRP A 368 -5.66 7.86 -10.10
N ALA A 369 -5.92 7.49 -8.85
CA ALA A 369 -6.51 8.41 -7.89
C ALA A 369 -5.56 9.57 -7.60
N PHE A 370 -4.26 9.29 -7.47
CA PHE A 370 -3.26 10.32 -7.19
C PHE A 370 -3.15 11.32 -8.34
N ALA A 371 -3.30 10.83 -9.56
CA ALA A 371 -3.34 11.66 -10.74
C ALA A 371 -4.64 12.44 -10.91
N GLU A 372 -5.67 12.24 -10.09
CA GLU A 372 -6.89 13.08 -10.05
C GLU A 372 -6.92 14.04 -8.85
N MET A 373 -5.93 13.96 -7.95
CA MET A 373 -5.78 14.89 -6.83
C MET A 373 -5.69 16.34 -7.31
N ASN A 374 -6.40 17.23 -6.64
CA ASN A 374 -6.29 18.68 -6.78
C ASN A 374 -6.03 19.33 -5.40
N ASP A 375 -5.90 20.65 -5.37
CA ASP A 375 -5.54 21.37 -4.15
C ASP A 375 -6.61 21.29 -3.07
N ASP A 376 -7.90 21.12 -3.39
CA ASP A 376 -8.95 20.94 -2.37
C ASP A 376 -8.73 19.61 -1.62
N ASP A 377 -8.40 18.54 -2.35
CA ASP A 377 -8.08 17.22 -1.78
C ASP A 377 -6.79 17.31 -0.92
N ALA A 378 -5.76 17.99 -1.44
CA ALA A 378 -4.48 18.16 -0.77
C ALA A 378 -4.58 19.02 0.50
N ARG A 379 -5.30 20.15 0.43
CA ARG A 379 -5.63 21.02 1.57
C ARG A 379 -6.34 20.27 2.67
N TRP A 380 -7.34 19.46 2.32
CA TRP A 380 -8.05 18.64 3.29
C TRP A 380 -7.08 17.71 4.04
N MET A 381 -6.20 16.98 3.33
CA MET A 381 -5.23 16.11 3.98
C MET A 381 -4.22 16.89 4.83
N ALA A 382 -3.69 18.00 4.31
CA ALA A 382 -2.72 18.82 5.01
C ALA A 382 -3.30 19.41 6.31
N ARG A 383 -4.57 19.84 6.31
CA ARG A 383 -5.29 20.28 7.53
C ARG A 383 -5.45 19.16 8.55
N ARG A 384 -5.58 17.90 8.13
CA ARG A 384 -5.58 16.77 9.08
C ARG A 384 -4.18 16.47 9.61
N MET A 385 -3.17 16.56 8.76
CA MET A 385 -1.77 16.41 9.18
C MET A 385 -1.32 17.51 10.13
N SER A 386 -1.82 18.75 9.97
CA SER A 386 -1.46 19.87 10.87
C SER A 386 -1.94 19.64 12.31
N ARG A 387 -2.99 18.82 12.49
CA ARG A 387 -3.54 18.42 13.80
C ARG A 387 -2.74 17.36 14.54
N LEU A 388 -1.77 16.71 13.88
CA LEU A 388 -0.85 15.78 14.54
C LEU A 388 0.19 16.56 15.36
N THR A 389 0.40 16.12 16.59
CA THR A 389 1.42 16.69 17.49
C THR A 389 2.73 15.91 17.40
N ARG A 390 3.82 16.49 17.89
CA ARG A 390 5.09 15.77 18.03
C ARG A 390 4.94 14.49 18.87
N ALA A 391 4.14 14.54 19.94
CA ALA A 391 3.86 13.37 20.78
C ALA A 391 3.17 12.23 19.99
N HIS A 392 2.34 12.56 18.99
CA HIS A 392 1.77 11.55 18.10
C HIS A 392 2.84 10.90 17.22
N LEU A 393 3.80 11.67 16.72
CA LEU A 393 4.90 11.14 15.92
C LEU A 393 5.82 10.25 16.76
N GLU A 394 6.19 10.70 17.96
CA GLU A 394 6.97 9.93 18.92
C GLU A 394 6.28 8.61 19.27
N ALA A 395 4.96 8.64 19.50
CA ALA A 395 4.17 7.45 19.76
C ALA A 395 4.14 6.46 18.60
N ALA A 396 3.95 6.95 17.36
CA ALA A 396 3.97 6.11 16.17
C ALA A 396 5.35 5.48 15.94
N VAL A 397 6.43 6.25 16.10
CA VAL A 397 7.81 5.76 15.96
C VAL A 397 8.17 4.77 17.08
N ALA A 398 7.72 5.03 18.32
CA ALA A 398 7.92 4.12 19.44
C ALA A 398 7.26 2.75 19.21
N ALA A 399 6.12 2.68 18.52
CA ALA A 399 5.51 1.41 18.12
C ALA A 399 6.43 0.58 17.20
N GLY A 400 7.29 1.26 16.42
CA GLY A 400 8.33 0.63 15.60
C GLY A 400 9.45 -0.04 16.42
N ARG A 401 9.56 0.22 17.73
CA ARG A 401 10.52 -0.43 18.64
C ARG A 401 11.96 -0.48 18.10
N TYR A 402 12.47 0.63 17.59
CA TYR A 402 13.86 0.73 17.16
C TYR A 402 14.80 0.52 18.35
N SER A 403 15.87 -0.27 18.17
CA SER A 403 16.83 -0.55 19.25
C SER A 403 17.75 0.63 19.53
N ASP A 404 18.15 1.36 18.50
CA ASP A 404 18.92 2.60 18.64
C ASP A 404 17.98 3.81 18.84
N PRO A 405 18.05 4.52 19.98
CA PRO A 405 17.24 5.72 20.21
C PRO A 405 17.55 6.86 19.21
N ALA A 406 18.74 6.90 18.62
CA ALA A 406 19.09 7.90 17.60
C ALA A 406 18.30 7.69 16.30
N ASP A 407 18.06 6.44 15.90
CA ASP A 407 17.25 6.10 14.73
C ASP A 407 15.79 6.52 14.94
N ALA A 408 15.23 6.27 16.12
CA ALA A 408 13.89 6.72 16.48
C ALA A 408 13.79 8.26 16.47
N ALA A 409 14.76 8.95 17.08
CA ALA A 409 14.76 10.42 17.12
C ALA A 409 14.87 11.02 15.70
N TYR A 410 15.73 10.45 14.86
CA TYR A 410 15.87 10.85 13.46
C TYR A 410 14.55 10.74 12.69
N LEU A 411 13.83 9.62 12.86
CA LEU A 411 12.54 9.40 12.19
C LEU A 411 11.50 10.43 12.64
N VAL A 412 11.40 10.69 13.95
CA VAL A 412 10.48 11.71 14.50
C VAL A 412 10.77 13.08 13.89
N ASP A 413 12.02 13.51 13.93
CA ASP A 413 12.43 14.83 13.42
C ASP A 413 12.22 14.95 11.90
N THR A 414 12.52 13.88 11.16
CA THR A 414 12.34 13.86 9.72
C THR A 414 10.86 13.90 9.33
N LEU A 415 10.02 13.10 10.00
CA LEU A 415 8.57 13.11 9.80
C LEU A 415 7.97 14.48 10.15
N GLU A 416 8.40 15.10 11.25
CA GLU A 416 7.92 16.42 11.64
C GLU A 416 8.28 17.48 10.59
N ARG A 417 9.54 17.51 10.11
CA ARG A 417 9.96 18.46 9.05
C ARG A 417 9.19 18.25 7.75
N ARG A 418 8.96 16.99 7.35
CA ARG A 418 8.17 16.68 6.14
C ARG A 418 6.70 17.11 6.31
N ARG A 419 6.13 16.92 7.51
CA ARG A 419 4.77 17.34 7.85
C ARG A 419 4.64 18.86 7.74
N GLN A 420 5.59 19.60 8.33
CA GLN A 420 5.64 21.07 8.27
C GLN A 420 5.74 21.59 6.84
N ALA A 421 6.62 21.02 6.01
CA ALA A 421 6.73 21.41 4.61
C ALA A 421 5.42 21.21 3.83
N ILE A 422 4.73 20.08 4.06
CA ILE A 422 3.43 19.79 3.42
C ILE A 422 2.34 20.75 3.92
N THR A 423 2.31 21.07 5.22
CA THR A 423 1.31 21.98 5.76
C THR A 423 1.55 23.42 5.31
N GLN A 424 2.81 23.85 5.16
CA GLN A 424 3.15 25.16 4.61
C GLN A 424 2.65 25.29 3.18
N GLU A 425 2.94 24.30 2.33
CA GLU A 425 2.54 24.28 0.92
C GLU A 425 1.02 24.40 0.72
N TYR A 426 0.23 23.66 1.49
CA TYR A 426 -1.22 23.60 1.23
C TYR A 426 -2.07 24.45 2.18
N VAL A 427 -1.64 24.72 3.41
CA VAL A 427 -2.50 25.38 4.42
C VAL A 427 -2.15 26.85 4.61
N GLU A 428 -0.88 27.22 4.57
CA GLU A 428 -0.45 28.59 4.88
C GLU A 428 -0.62 29.56 3.69
N ASP A 429 -0.69 29.05 2.46
CA ASP A 429 -0.91 29.85 1.25
C ASP A 429 -2.35 30.38 1.08
N ASP A 430 -3.30 30.02 1.96
CA ASP A 430 -4.66 30.59 2.00
C ASP A 430 -4.68 32.07 2.52
N VAL A 431 -3.53 32.65 2.88
CA VAL A 431 -3.40 34.00 3.49
C VAL A 431 -2.66 35.01 2.58
N ARG A 432 -2.29 34.66 1.34
CA ARG A 432 -1.61 35.59 0.41
C ARG A 432 -2.45 36.01 -0.78
#